data_AF-A0A127SMN5-F1
#
_entry.id   AF-A0A127SMN5-F1
#
_cell.length_a   1.000
_cell.length_b   1.000
_cell.length_c   1.000
_cell.angle_alpha   90.00
_cell.angle_beta   90.00
_cell.angle_gamma   90.00
#
_symmetry.space_group_name_H-M   'P 1'
#
loop_
_entity.id
_entity.type
_entity.pdbx_description
1 polymer ?
#
loop_
_entity_poly.entity_id
_entity_poly.type
_entity_poly.pdbx_seq_one_letter_code
_entity_poly.pdbx_strand_id
1 'polypeptide(L)'
;MDRKMVDFIKEQYPPGTRIRLNSMEDPYHPILPGTEGEVDFVDDKGQIFMKWDNGRTLPLAPGEDSFTVLPPKLTSLKLYMPLTADLYERNEYGNLDDSSTLLEGRELRGYQDQITAALVKNR
;
A
#
# COMPACT_ATOMS: atom_id res chain seq x y z
N MET A 1 21.64 -16.17 -1.76
CA MET A 1 21.51 -15.18 -0.67
C MET A 1 21.34 -15.89 0.67
N ASP A 2 21.61 -15.22 1.78
CA ASP A 2 21.29 -15.74 3.12
C ASP A 2 19.75 -15.80 3.31
N ARG A 3 19.25 -16.77 4.07
CA ARG A 3 17.80 -16.99 4.25
C ARG A 3 17.11 -15.78 4.88
N LYS A 4 17.77 -15.13 5.84
CA LYS A 4 17.26 -13.89 6.46
C LYS A 4 17.12 -12.76 5.45
N MET A 5 18.03 -12.68 4.47
CA MET A 5 17.95 -11.68 3.41
C MET A 5 16.76 -11.95 2.48
N VAL A 6 16.53 -13.21 2.13
CA VAL A 6 15.37 -13.60 1.30
C VAL A 6 14.07 -13.29 2.01
N ASP A 7 13.98 -13.60 3.31
CA ASP A 7 12.79 -13.31 4.12
C ASP A 7 12.57 -11.79 4.22
N PHE A 8 13.64 -10.99 4.38
CA PHE A 8 13.56 -9.54 4.32
C PHE A 8 13.03 -9.03 2.96
N ILE A 9 13.52 -9.57 1.84
CA ILE A 9 13.03 -9.18 0.50
C ILE A 9 11.54 -9.53 0.34
N LYS A 10 11.11 -10.69 0.85
CA LYS A 10 9.69 -11.10 0.85
C LYS A 10 8.80 -10.13 1.64
N GLU A 11 9.28 -9.66 2.79
CA GLU A 11 8.56 -8.66 3.59
C GLU A 11 8.54 -7.27 2.94
N GLN A 12 9.64 -6.87 2.28
CA GLN A 12 9.71 -5.57 1.60
C GLN A 12 8.91 -5.51 0.30
N TYR A 13 8.80 -6.63 -0.42
CA TYR A 13 8.14 -6.71 -1.72
C TYR A 13 7.07 -7.82 -1.72
N PRO A 14 5.99 -7.67 -0.94
CA PRO A 14 4.89 -8.63 -0.97
C PRO A 14 4.18 -8.64 -2.33
N PRO A 15 3.47 -9.73 -2.68
CA PRO A 15 2.63 -9.79 -3.87
C PRO A 15 1.66 -8.59 -3.98
N GLY A 16 1.51 -8.04 -5.18
CA GLY A 16 0.73 -6.83 -5.45
C GLY A 16 1.49 -5.52 -5.26
N THR A 17 2.74 -5.55 -4.79
CA THR A 17 3.59 -4.36 -4.75
C THR A 17 3.80 -3.82 -6.16
N ARG A 18 3.51 -2.53 -6.35
CA ARG A 18 3.65 -1.87 -7.64
C ARG A 18 5.07 -1.35 -7.82
N ILE A 19 5.73 -1.73 -8.91
CA ILE A 19 7.11 -1.34 -9.20
C ILE A 19 7.22 -0.73 -10.59
N ARG A 20 8.02 0.32 -10.71
CA ARG A 20 8.51 0.86 -11.99
C ARG A 20 9.97 0.50 -12.18
N LEU A 21 10.32 -0.07 -13.33
CA LEU A 21 11.71 -0.31 -13.68
C LEU A 21 12.41 1.01 -14.04
N ASN A 22 13.60 1.24 -13.50
CA ASN A 22 14.45 2.37 -13.88
C ASN A 22 15.54 1.94 -14.87
N SER A 23 16.21 0.82 -14.61
CA SER A 23 17.17 0.22 -15.53
C SER A 23 17.39 -1.25 -15.20
N MET A 24 17.66 -2.05 -16.22
CA MET A 24 17.95 -3.48 -16.14
C MET A 24 19.12 -3.79 -17.06
N GLU A 25 20.08 -4.56 -16.56
CA GLU A 25 21.24 -4.99 -17.32
C GLU A 25 21.00 -6.40 -17.89
N ASP A 26 20.25 -6.46 -19.00
CA ASP A 26 20.02 -7.70 -19.76
C ASP A 26 20.54 -7.52 -21.21
N PRO A 27 21.58 -8.27 -21.64
CA PRO A 27 22.15 -8.18 -22.98
C PRO A 27 21.24 -8.69 -24.10
N TYR A 28 20.25 -9.52 -23.76
CA TYR A 28 19.42 -10.22 -24.73
C TYR A 28 18.08 -9.51 -24.84
N HIS A 29 17.27 -9.52 -23.78
CA HIS A 29 15.86 -9.12 -23.86
C HIS A 29 15.42 -8.27 -22.64
N PRO A 30 15.98 -7.06 -22.45
CA PRO A 30 15.65 -6.23 -21.29
C PRO A 30 14.19 -5.81 -21.27
N ILE A 31 13.68 -5.54 -20.07
CA ILE A 31 12.46 -4.76 -19.89
C ILE A 31 12.83 -3.29 -20.08
N LEU A 32 11.98 -2.54 -20.80
CA LEU A 32 12.24 -1.13 -21.07
C LEU A 32 12.13 -0.31 -19.77
N PRO A 33 13.08 0.61 -19.49
CA PRO A 33 12.94 1.61 -18.45
C PRO A 33 11.58 2.33 -18.50
N GLY A 34 11.00 2.58 -17.33
CA GLY A 34 9.68 3.17 -17.18
C GLY A 34 8.52 2.16 -17.25
N THR A 35 8.77 0.90 -17.65
CA THR A 35 7.75 -0.15 -17.58
C THR A 35 7.36 -0.37 -16.13
N GLU A 36 6.05 -0.42 -15.89
CA GLU A 36 5.49 -0.74 -14.58
C GLU A 36 4.95 -2.17 -14.55
N GLY A 37 4.88 -2.73 -13.35
CA GLY A 37 4.35 -4.05 -13.10
C GLY A 37 4.04 -4.26 -11.64
N GLU A 38 3.45 -5.40 -11.34
CA GLU A 38 3.16 -5.83 -9.97
C GLU A 38 3.98 -7.06 -9.61
N VAL A 39 4.41 -7.13 -8.35
CA VAL A 39 5.07 -8.33 -7.82
C VAL A 39 4.06 -9.47 -7.78
N ASP A 40 4.42 -10.62 -8.35
CA ASP A 40 3.66 -11.86 -8.24
C ASP A 40 4.09 -12.65 -7.00
N PHE A 41 5.39 -12.91 -6.86
CA PHE A 41 5.99 -13.52 -5.69
C PHE A 41 7.51 -13.28 -5.66
N VAL A 42 8.14 -13.56 -4.52
CA VAL A 42 9.61 -13.60 -4.37
C VAL A 42 10.03 -15.04 -4.14
N ASP A 43 10.99 -15.53 -4.91
CA ASP A 43 11.46 -16.91 -4.81
C ASP A 43 12.38 -17.16 -3.60
N ASP A 44 12.96 -18.35 -3.51
CA ASP A 44 13.91 -18.74 -2.46
C ASP A 44 15.33 -18.19 -2.68
N LYS A 45 15.60 -17.60 -3.85
CA LYS A 45 16.88 -16.96 -4.18
C LYS A 45 16.86 -15.45 -3.95
N GLY A 46 15.67 -14.87 -3.73
CA GLY A 46 15.48 -13.43 -3.55
C GLY A 46 15.18 -12.70 -4.86
N GLN A 47 14.85 -13.41 -5.94
CA GLN A 47 14.39 -12.80 -7.18
C GLN A 47 12.91 -12.43 -7.07
N ILE A 48 12.57 -11.25 -7.57
CA ILE A 48 11.21 -10.72 -7.53
C ILE A 48 10.55 -11.04 -8.87
N PHE A 49 9.62 -11.99 -8.87
CA PHE A 49 8.85 -12.31 -10.06
C PHE A 49 7.78 -11.24 -10.30
N MET A 50 7.78 -10.69 -11.50
CA MET A 50 6.94 -9.56 -11.87
C MET A 50 5.91 -9.95 -12.91
N LYS A 51 4.72 -9.36 -12.81
CA LYS A 51 3.73 -9.24 -13.88
C LYS A 51 3.83 -7.83 -14.45
N TRP A 52 4.59 -7.67 -15.52
CA TRP A 52 4.76 -6.37 -16.18
C TRP A 52 3.52 -6.02 -17.01
N ASP A 53 3.18 -4.73 -17.07
CA ASP A 53 2.02 -4.23 -17.81
C ASP A 53 2.09 -4.51 -19.31
N ASN A 54 3.31 -4.64 -19.85
CA ASN A 54 3.56 -5.01 -21.23
C ASN A 54 3.41 -6.53 -21.50
N GLY A 55 2.92 -7.29 -20.52
CA GLY A 55 2.69 -8.73 -20.61
C GLY A 55 3.94 -9.60 -20.40
N ARG A 56 5.09 -9.00 -20.07
CA ARG A 56 6.33 -9.75 -19.80
C ARG A 56 6.38 -10.23 -18.34
N THR A 57 7.22 -11.21 -18.09
CA THR A 57 7.34 -11.89 -16.79
C THR A 57 8.78 -12.02 -16.31
N LEU A 58 9.70 -11.22 -16.84
CA LEU A 58 11.11 -11.28 -16.45
C LEU A 58 11.26 -10.83 -14.99
N PRO A 59 11.91 -11.63 -14.11
CA PRO A 59 12.07 -11.27 -12.72
C PRO A 59 13.11 -10.16 -12.53
N LEU A 60 13.04 -9.47 -11.39
CA LEU A 60 14.05 -8.51 -10.95
C LEU A 60 15.02 -9.16 -9.97
N ALA A 61 16.29 -8.81 -10.06
CA ALA A 61 17.33 -9.15 -9.11
C ALA A 61 17.67 -7.92 -8.23
N PRO A 62 17.23 -7.89 -6.95
CA PRO A 62 17.59 -6.81 -6.04
C PRO A 62 19.11 -6.65 -5.91
N GLY A 63 19.63 -5.46 -6.20
CA GLY A 63 21.06 -5.14 -6.17
C GLY A 63 21.75 -5.13 -7.54
N GLU A 64 21.13 -5.77 -8.55
CA GLU A 64 21.57 -5.71 -9.95
C GLU A 64 20.65 -4.78 -10.75
N ASP A 65 19.34 -4.95 -10.59
CA ASP A 65 18.33 -4.12 -11.25
C ASP A 65 18.01 -2.85 -10.44
N SER A 66 17.76 -1.75 -11.14
CA SER A 66 17.32 -0.49 -10.55
C SER A 66 15.83 -0.30 -10.79
N PHE A 67 15.07 -0.09 -9.72
CA PHE A 67 13.63 0.09 -9.77
C PHE A 67 13.12 0.94 -8.61
N THR A 68 11.87 1.38 -8.71
CA THR A 68 11.20 2.19 -7.69
C THR A 68 9.86 1.57 -7.33
N VAL A 69 9.63 1.39 -6.04
CA VAL A 69 8.31 1.01 -5.52
C VAL A 69 7.39 2.22 -5.62
N LEU A 70 6.28 2.04 -6.32
CA LEU A 70 5.27 3.06 -6.46
C LEU A 70 4.31 3.01 -5.26
N PRO A 71 3.82 4.17 -4.78
CA PRO A 71 2.80 4.19 -3.74
C PRO A 71 1.55 3.43 -4.22
N PRO A 72 0.79 2.80 -3.30
CA PRO A 72 -0.45 2.14 -3.67
C PRO A 72 -1.38 3.14 -4.36
N LYS A 73 -2.07 2.67 -5.40
CA LYS A 73 -3.01 3.50 -6.14
C LYS A 73 -4.02 4.07 -5.16
N LEU A 74 -4.09 5.40 -5.08
CA LEU A 74 -5.07 6.09 -4.26
C LEU A 74 -6.46 5.61 -4.67
N THR A 75 -7.06 4.77 -3.83
CA THR A 75 -8.41 4.28 -4.07
C THR A 75 -9.35 5.27 -3.42
N SER A 76 -10.24 5.87 -4.21
CA SER A 76 -11.32 6.67 -3.64
C SER A 76 -12.25 5.71 -2.89
N LEU A 77 -12.21 5.77 -1.55
CA LEU A 77 -13.20 5.12 -0.71
C LEU A 77 -14.55 5.76 -1.03
N LYS A 78 -15.34 5.12 -1.88
CA LYS A 78 -16.75 5.47 -2.05
C LYS A 78 -17.49 4.90 -0.85
N LEU A 79 -17.71 5.74 0.16
CA LEU A 79 -18.53 5.43 1.34
C LEU A 79 -19.99 5.26 0.87
N TYR A 80 -20.36 4.03 0.49
CA TYR A 80 -21.72 3.66 0.09
C TYR A 80 -22.61 3.22 1.26
N MET A 81 -22.07 3.20 2.49
CA MET A 81 -22.90 3.12 3.70
C MET A 81 -23.56 4.49 3.93
N PRO A 82 -24.76 4.57 4.55
CA PRO A 82 -25.17 5.84 5.14
C PRO A 82 -23.99 6.29 6.01
N LEU A 83 -23.49 7.50 5.73
CA LEU A 83 -22.33 8.06 6.41
C LEU A 83 -22.76 8.27 7.85
N THR A 84 -22.60 7.24 8.69
CA THR A 84 -22.97 7.24 10.09
C THR A 84 -21.75 6.96 10.94
N ALA A 85 -21.61 7.66 12.06
CA ALA A 85 -20.56 7.37 13.03
C ALA A 85 -21.12 7.47 14.45
N ASP A 86 -20.63 6.59 15.33
CA ASP A 86 -20.84 6.70 16.77
C ASP A 86 -19.80 7.66 17.36
N LEU A 87 -20.25 8.83 17.83
CA LEU A 87 -19.42 9.79 18.54
C LEU A 87 -19.44 9.46 20.03
N TYR A 88 -18.27 9.13 20.57
CA TYR A 88 -18.02 8.96 22.00
C TYR A 88 -17.37 10.23 22.55
N GLU A 89 -18.08 10.99 23.38
CA GLU A 89 -17.56 12.21 24.00
C GLU A 89 -16.66 11.89 25.19
N ARG A 90 -15.79 12.83 25.56
CA ARG A 90 -15.03 12.71 26.81
C ARG A 90 -15.82 13.33 27.95
N ASN A 91 -15.97 12.58 29.03
CA ASN A 91 -16.55 13.10 30.27
C ASN A 91 -15.61 14.09 30.97
N GLU A 92 -16.07 14.69 32.06
CA GLU A 92 -15.32 15.68 32.86
C GLU A 92 -13.98 15.15 33.41
N TYR A 93 -13.83 13.82 33.48
CA TYR A 93 -12.61 13.14 33.92
C TYR A 93 -11.69 12.76 32.75
N GLY A 94 -12.04 13.16 31.52
CA GLY A 94 -11.27 12.91 30.31
C GLY A 94 -11.39 11.48 29.75
N ASN A 95 -12.24 10.63 30.32
CA ASN A 95 -12.51 9.29 29.81
C ASN A 95 -13.60 9.33 28.73
N LEU A 96 -13.55 8.40 27.77
CA LEU A 96 -14.65 8.24 26.81
C LEU A 96 -15.91 7.82 27.57
N ASP A 97 -17.03 8.47 27.27
CA ASP A 97 -18.35 8.06 27.73
C ASP A 97 -18.69 6.68 27.15
N ASP A 98 -19.43 5.87 27.90
CA ASP A 98 -19.92 4.56 27.44
C ASP A 98 -21.10 4.70 26.47
N SER A 99 -21.75 5.88 26.46
CA SER A 99 -22.82 6.22 25.53
C SER A 99 -22.28 6.91 24.28
N SER A 100 -22.78 6.48 23.11
CA SER A 100 -22.48 7.12 21.83
C SER A 100 -23.65 7.97 21.34
N THR A 101 -23.31 8.99 20.56
CA THR A 101 -24.28 9.71 19.73
C THR A 101 -24.09 9.29 18.28
N LEU A 102 -25.15 8.76 17.66
CA LEU A 102 -25.17 8.47 16.23
C LEU A 102 -25.21 9.78 15.43
N LEU A 103 -24.19 10.03 14.63
CA LEU A 103 -24.13 11.14 13.68
C LEU A 103 -24.48 10.62 12.30
N GLU A 104 -25.38 11.29 11.57
CA GLU A 104 -25.78 10.88 10.22
C GLU A 104 -25.51 11.95 9.16
N GLY A 105 -25.06 11.51 7.98
CA GLY A 105 -25.01 12.29 6.75
C GLY A 105 -24.28 13.62 6.87
N ARG A 106 -25.04 14.72 7.03
CA ARG A 106 -24.51 16.10 7.07
C ARG A 106 -23.77 16.43 8.36
N GLU A 107 -24.11 15.77 9.47
CA GLU A 107 -23.56 16.06 10.79
C GLU A 107 -22.06 15.73 10.85
N LEU A 108 -21.65 14.69 10.11
CA LEU A 108 -20.26 14.28 9.99
C LEU A 108 -19.36 15.32 9.32
N ARG A 109 -19.90 16.25 8.52
CA ARG A 109 -19.08 17.32 7.93
C ARG A 109 -18.46 18.22 8.99
N GLY A 110 -19.14 18.43 10.12
CA GLY A 110 -18.61 19.23 11.23
C GLY A 110 -17.35 18.61 11.86
N TYR A 111 -17.15 17.31 11.68
CA TYR A 111 -16.04 16.54 12.25
C TYR A 111 -15.00 16.13 11.21
N GLN A 112 -15.08 16.66 9.98
CA GLN A 112 -14.22 16.25 8.86
C GLN A 112 -12.73 16.28 9.20
N ASP A 113 -12.26 17.35 9.85
CA ASP A 113 -10.83 17.52 10.18
C ASP A 113 -10.37 16.48 11.21
N GLN A 114 -11.20 16.16 12.20
CA GLN A 114 -10.91 15.20 13.25
C GLN A 114 -10.92 13.76 12.71
N ILE A 115 -11.89 13.43 11.86
CA ILE A 115 -11.98 12.16 11.15
C ILE A 115 -10.73 11.97 10.27
N THR A 116 -10.37 13.00 9.51
CA THR A 116 -9.19 12.96 8.64
C THR A 116 -7.90 12.77 9.44
N ALA A 117 -7.72 13.51 10.53
CA ALA A 117 -6.57 13.40 11.40
C ALA A 117 -6.45 12.00 12.04
N ALA A 118 -7.57 11.42 12.49
CA ALA A 118 -7.60 10.08 13.06
C ALA A 118 -7.22 9.00 12.03
N LEU A 119 -7.72 9.10 10.79
CA LEU A 119 -7.37 8.17 9.71
C LEU A 119 -5.89 8.25 9.32
N VAL A 120 -5.32 9.46 9.27
CA VAL A 120 -3.89 9.66 8.98
C VAL A 120 -3.01 9.08 10.10
N LYS A 121 -3.41 9.23 11.36
CA LYS A 121 -2.67 8.71 12.51
C LYS A 121 -2.66 7.18 12.59
N ASN A 122 -3.67 6.51 12.01
CA ASN A 122 -3.79 5.04 11.99
C ASN A 122 -3.29 4.42 10.67
N ARG A 123 -2.55 5.18 9.86
CA ARG A 123 -1.84 4.67 8.68
C ARG A 123 -0.45 4.19 9.06
#